data_AF-A0A8J3ZY46-F1
#
_entry.id   AF-A0A8J3ZY46-F1
#
_cell.length_a   1.000
_cell.length_b   1.000
_cell.length_c   1.000
_cell.angle_alpha   90.00
_cell.angle_beta   90.00
_cell.angle_gamma   90.00
#
_symmetry.space_group_name_H-M   'P 1'
#
loop_
_entity.id
_entity.type
_entity.pdbx_description
1 polymer ?
#
loop_
_entity_poly.entity_id
_entity_poly.type
_entity_poly.pdbx_seq_one_letter_code
_entity_poly.pdbx_strand_id
1 'polypeptide(L)'
;MQWYVATRRVVGFAVAFAVAVLGSAVYVDAVDAAPAPRMVTAMTGVGVGLGLLVLGTLLGLAITVPFWVWQAVRQTREHGSPGHGHLGYWGVGAFLVLFAAGFVVPGGVYAAAAPRVLGSALLVAGVLHTRAWVRGRTAPDRPYAADRYDLVSGGDTSSPLAAQPTADDWNAAQWDPDVDRQIERRRHRG
;
A
#
# COMPACT_ATOMS: atom_id res chain seq x y z
N MET A 1 10.33 -9.01 3.98
CA MET A 1 9.27 -9.85 4.58
C MET A 1 8.26 -9.05 5.42
N GLN A 2 8.71 -8.09 6.24
CA GLN A 2 7.83 -7.29 7.14
C GLN A 2 6.75 -6.45 6.43
N TRP A 3 7.04 -5.93 5.24
CA TRP A 3 6.09 -5.18 4.39
C TRP A 3 4.82 -5.98 4.04
N TYR A 4 4.98 -7.23 3.60
CA TYR A 4 3.87 -8.10 3.23
C TYR A 4 2.94 -8.42 4.41
N VAL A 5 3.53 -8.60 5.59
CA VAL A 5 2.77 -8.82 6.83
C VAL A 5 1.99 -7.57 7.20
N ALA A 6 2.60 -6.38 7.10
CA ALA A 6 1.92 -5.11 7.35
C ALA A 6 0.74 -4.92 6.40
N THR A 7 0.91 -5.15 5.09
CA THR A 7 -0.18 -5.08 4.11
C THR A 7 -1.33 -6.05 4.45
N ARG A 8 -1.02 -7.30 4.78
CA ARG A 8 -2.04 -8.29 5.14
C ARG A 8 -2.81 -7.87 6.39
N ARG A 9 -2.13 -7.32 7.40
CA ARG A 9 -2.76 -6.84 8.64
C ARG A 9 -3.67 -5.64 8.39
N VAL A 10 -3.21 -4.64 7.65
CA VAL A 10 -4.05 -3.47 7.31
C VAL A 10 -5.30 -3.89 6.56
N VAL A 11 -5.16 -4.75 5.54
CA VAL A 11 -6.32 -5.27 4.78
C VAL A 11 -7.25 -6.07 5.70
N GLY A 12 -6.71 -6.95 6.54
CA GLY A 12 -7.49 -7.75 7.47
C GLY A 12 -8.30 -6.90 8.45
N PHE A 13 -7.68 -5.90 9.07
CA PHE A 13 -8.36 -4.98 9.98
C PHE A 13 -9.36 -4.07 9.26
N ALA A 14 -9.05 -3.61 8.04
CA ALA A 14 -9.98 -2.79 7.26
C ALA A 14 -11.25 -3.57 6.86
N VAL A 15 -11.10 -4.82 6.44
CA VAL A 15 -12.23 -5.71 6.13
C VAL A 15 -13.03 -6.03 7.40
N ALA A 16 -12.35 -6.39 8.50
CA ALA A 16 -13.01 -6.67 9.76
C ALA A 16 -13.79 -5.45 10.29
N PHE A 17 -13.22 -4.25 10.15
CA PHE A 17 -13.88 -3.00 10.50
C PHE A 17 -15.13 -2.75 9.64
N ALA A 18 -15.03 -2.93 8.31
CA ALA A 18 -16.18 -2.77 7.41
C ALA A 18 -17.33 -3.74 7.78
N VAL A 19 -17.01 -5.00 8.05
CA VAL A 19 -17.98 -6.01 8.50
C VAL A 19 -18.58 -5.63 9.85
N ALA A 20 -17.77 -5.16 10.81
CA ALA A 20 -18.25 -4.76 12.13
C ALA A 20 -19.17 -3.52 12.07
N VAL A 21 -18.88 -2.56 11.19
CA VAL A 21 -19.74 -1.39 10.95
C VAL A 21 -21.07 -1.80 10.35
N LEU A 22 -21.08 -2.68 9.34
CA LEU A 22 -22.31 -3.20 8.75
C LEU A 22 -23.12 -4.00 9.78
N GLY A 23 -22.45 -4.88 10.54
CA GLY A 23 -23.08 -5.65 11.61
C GLY A 23 -23.69 -4.75 12.68
N SER A 24 -23.01 -3.65 13.04
CA SER A 24 -23.55 -2.64 13.97
C SER A 24 -24.79 -1.94 13.41
N ALA A 25 -24.80 -1.58 12.12
CA ALA A 25 -25.96 -0.94 11.50
C ALA A 25 -27.18 -1.87 11.48
N VAL A 26 -26.98 -3.13 11.08
CA VAL A 26 -28.04 -4.16 11.10
C VAL A 26 -28.52 -4.41 12.53
N TYR A 27 -27.61 -4.46 13.51
CA TYR A 27 -27.96 -4.64 14.91
C TYR A 27 -28.85 -3.49 15.43
N VAL A 28 -28.48 -2.23 15.17
CA VAL A 28 -29.29 -1.09 15.62
C VAL A 28 -30.66 -1.08 14.95
N ASP A 29 -30.73 -1.33 13.65
CA ASP A 29 -31.99 -1.44 12.90
C ASP A 29 -32.90 -2.55 13.45
N ALA A 30 -32.31 -3.71 13.78
CA ALA A 30 -33.04 -4.83 14.38
C ALA A 30 -33.53 -4.54 15.81
N VAL A 31 -32.78 -3.76 16.59
CA VAL A 31 -33.17 -3.32 17.93
C VAL A 31 -34.32 -2.32 17.86
N ASP A 32 -34.25 -1.35 16.95
CA ASP A 32 -35.30 -0.33 16.75
C ASP A 32 -36.62 -0.94 16.27
N ALA A 33 -36.57 -2.03 15.50
CA ALA A 33 -37.74 -2.76 15.02
C ALA A 33 -38.33 -3.78 16.04
N ALA A 34 -37.65 -4.03 17.16
CA ALA A 34 -38.06 -5.06 18.12
C ALA A 34 -39.16 -4.55 19.07
N PRO A 35 -40.29 -5.28 19.25
CA PRO A 35 -41.27 -4.93 20.27
C PRO A 35 -40.69 -5.12 21.67
N ALA A 36 -40.63 -4.03 22.45
CA ALA A 36 -40.18 -4.03 23.84
C ALA A 36 -41.06 -4.98 24.68
N PRO A 37 -40.56 -6.03 25.37
CA PRO A 37 -39.18 -6.32 25.78
C PRO A 37 -38.80 -7.79 25.48
N ARG A 38 -38.18 -8.11 24.34
CA ARG A 38 -37.54 -9.42 24.14
C ARG A 38 -36.03 -9.30 24.13
N MET A 39 -35.44 -9.80 25.22
CA MET A 39 -34.01 -10.11 25.43
C MET A 39 -33.07 -8.90 25.53
N VAL A 40 -33.31 -8.04 26.52
CA VAL A 40 -32.35 -7.00 26.94
C VAL A 40 -30.96 -7.58 27.13
N THR A 41 -30.81 -8.72 27.82
CA THR A 41 -29.49 -9.30 28.13
C THR A 41 -28.72 -9.83 26.92
N ALA A 42 -29.40 -10.54 26.00
CA ALA A 42 -28.74 -11.07 24.81
C ALA A 42 -28.41 -9.97 23.80
N MET A 43 -29.30 -8.98 23.66
CA MET A 43 -29.03 -7.79 22.83
C MET A 43 -27.87 -6.97 23.41
N THR A 44 -27.83 -6.73 24.73
CA THR A 44 -26.70 -6.05 25.37
C THR A 44 -25.38 -6.79 25.13
N GLY A 45 -25.36 -8.13 25.25
CA GLY A 45 -24.16 -8.92 24.98
C GLY A 45 -23.65 -8.78 23.54
N VAL A 46 -24.55 -8.84 22.55
CA VAL A 46 -24.22 -8.64 21.13
C VAL A 46 -23.73 -7.22 20.88
N GLY A 47 -24.41 -6.21 21.43
CA GLY A 47 -24.02 -4.81 21.31
C GLY A 47 -22.64 -4.53 21.90
N VAL A 48 -22.34 -5.04 23.09
CA VAL A 48 -21.00 -4.93 23.71
C VAL A 48 -19.94 -5.64 22.86
N GLY A 49 -20.23 -6.85 22.37
CA GLY A 49 -19.32 -7.60 21.50
C GLY A 49 -19.00 -6.85 20.20
N LEU A 50 -20.01 -6.30 19.53
CA LEU A 50 -19.83 -5.48 18.33
C LEU A 50 -19.04 -4.20 18.63
N GLY A 51 -19.34 -3.53 19.75
CA GLY A 51 -18.60 -2.34 20.18
C GLY A 51 -17.12 -2.63 20.42
N LEU A 52 -16.80 -3.73 21.11
CA LEU A 52 -15.42 -4.17 21.32
C LEU A 52 -14.73 -4.56 20.02
N LEU A 53 -15.45 -5.19 19.08
CA LEU A 53 -14.91 -5.54 17.77
C LEU A 53 -14.59 -4.29 16.94
N VAL A 54 -15.49 -3.29 16.93
CA VAL A 54 -15.24 -1.99 16.27
C VAL A 54 -14.04 -1.29 16.90
N LEU A 55 -13.98 -1.23 18.24
CA LEU A 55 -12.85 -0.61 18.94
C LEU A 55 -11.53 -1.34 18.66
N GLY A 56 -11.53 -2.67 18.73
CA GLY A 56 -10.35 -3.49 18.48
C GLY A 56 -9.83 -3.37 17.04
N THR A 57 -10.74 -3.31 16.07
CA THR A 57 -10.36 -3.11 14.66
C THR A 57 -9.85 -1.69 14.39
N LEU A 58 -10.42 -0.67 15.04
CA LEU A 58 -9.92 0.71 14.98
C LEU A 58 -8.52 0.85 15.60
N LEU A 59 -8.29 0.25 16.77
CA LEU A 59 -6.96 0.21 17.40
C LEU A 59 -5.96 -0.56 16.52
N GLY A 60 -6.39 -1.69 15.95
CA GLY A 60 -5.59 -2.45 14.99
C GLY A 60 -5.20 -1.62 13.77
N LEU A 61 -6.12 -0.85 13.19
CA LEU A 61 -5.83 0.07 12.09
C LEU A 61 -4.91 1.21 12.53
N ALA A 62 -5.17 1.83 13.68
CA ALA A 62 -4.36 2.93 14.21
C ALA A 62 -2.89 2.52 14.44
N ILE A 63 -2.62 1.26 14.78
CA ILE A 63 -1.26 0.74 14.95
C ILE A 63 -0.66 0.30 13.61
N THR A 64 -1.42 -0.44 12.81
CA THR A 64 -0.89 -1.10 11.60
C THR A 64 -0.74 -0.16 10.41
N VAL A 65 -1.61 0.85 10.27
CA VAL A 65 -1.55 1.81 9.17
C VAL A 65 -0.28 2.68 9.23
N PRO A 66 0.11 3.31 10.35
CA PRO A 66 1.36 4.07 10.42
C PRO A 66 2.59 3.22 10.15
N PHE A 67 2.63 1.99 10.68
CA PHE A 67 3.71 1.06 10.41
C PHE A 67 3.78 0.68 8.93
N TRP A 68 2.62 0.43 8.30
CA TRP A 68 2.54 0.19 6.87
C TRP A 68 2.99 1.40 6.07
N VAL A 69 2.52 2.62 6.37
CA VAL A 69 2.94 3.86 5.69
C VAL A 69 4.45 4.03 5.79
N TRP A 70 5.04 3.85 6.97
CA TRP A 70 6.48 3.98 7.17
C TRP A 70 7.27 2.97 6.30
N GLN A 71 6.84 1.71 6.28
CA GLN A 71 7.45 0.67 5.45
C GLN A 71 7.25 0.95 3.94
N ALA A 72 6.09 1.48 3.54
CA ALA A 72 5.80 1.88 2.17
C ALA A 72 6.77 2.98 1.71
N VAL A 73 6.89 4.05 2.52
CA VAL A 73 7.80 5.18 2.26
C VAL A 73 9.23 4.67 2.10
N ARG A 74 9.68 3.80 3.02
CA ARG A 74 11.02 3.21 2.94
C ARG A 74 11.23 2.44 1.63
N GLN A 75 10.32 1.54 1.27
CA GLN A 75 10.39 0.77 0.02
C GLN A 75 10.41 1.68 -1.22
N THR A 76 9.67 2.78 -1.19
CA THR A 76 9.60 3.72 -2.32
C THR A 76 10.87 4.56 -2.47
N ARG A 77 11.57 4.87 -1.38
CA ARG A 77 12.88 5.52 -1.42
C ARG A 77 13.96 4.59 -2.01
N GLU A 78 13.92 3.31 -1.64
CA GLU A 78 14.90 2.31 -2.08
C GLU A 78 14.75 1.93 -3.58
N HIS A 79 13.55 2.03 -4.15
CA HIS A 79 13.23 1.54 -5.51
C HIS A 79 12.83 2.66 -6.51
N GLY A 80 13.21 3.90 -6.20
CA GLY A 80 12.91 5.10 -7.00
C GLY A 80 11.54 5.69 -6.69
N SER A 81 11.48 7.02 -6.56
CA SER A 81 10.25 7.75 -6.23
C SER A 81 9.16 7.52 -7.29
N PRO A 82 7.98 7.00 -6.95
CA PRO A 82 6.79 7.29 -7.74
C PRO A 82 6.55 8.80 -7.67
N GLY A 83 6.38 9.46 -8.82
CA GLY A 83 6.15 10.90 -8.88
C GLY A 83 5.18 11.35 -7.78
N HIS A 84 5.55 12.41 -7.07
CA HIS A 84 4.80 12.97 -5.93
C HIS A 84 3.30 13.02 -6.29
N GLY A 85 2.49 12.13 -5.68
CA GLY A 85 1.05 12.00 -5.97
C GLY A 85 0.58 10.60 -6.42
N HIS A 86 1.46 9.72 -6.92
CA HIS A 86 1.08 8.38 -7.39
C HIS A 86 1.11 7.28 -6.33
N LEU A 87 1.45 7.61 -5.08
CA LEU A 87 1.47 6.64 -3.99
C LEU A 87 0.06 6.37 -3.48
N GLY A 88 -0.25 5.11 -3.18
CA GLY A 88 -1.55 4.69 -2.63
C GLY A 88 -1.88 5.21 -1.22
N TYR A 89 -1.22 6.27 -0.77
CA TYR A 89 -1.57 7.03 0.44
C TYR A 89 -2.93 7.71 0.34
N TRP A 90 -3.44 7.90 -0.88
CA TRP A 90 -4.80 8.39 -1.09
C TRP A 90 -5.84 7.51 -0.40
N GLY A 91 -5.61 6.19 -0.28
CA GLY A 91 -6.52 5.27 0.40
C GLY A 91 -6.60 5.54 1.90
N VAL A 92 -5.49 5.91 2.55
CA VAL A 92 -5.46 6.29 3.98
C VAL A 92 -6.16 7.63 4.18
N GLY A 93 -5.86 8.63 3.36
CA GLY A 93 -6.52 9.94 3.42
C GLY A 93 -8.03 9.83 3.19
N ALA A 94 -8.45 9.10 2.16
CA ALA A 94 -9.85 8.86 1.84
C ALA A 94 -10.57 8.10 2.96
N PHE A 95 -9.92 7.11 3.57
CA PHE A 95 -10.45 6.42 4.75
C PHE A 95 -10.72 7.39 5.90
N LEU A 96 -9.75 8.24 6.26
CA LEU A 96 -9.91 9.19 7.36
C LEU A 96 -11.02 10.20 7.09
N VAL A 97 -11.08 10.76 5.87
CA VAL A 97 -12.12 11.72 5.47
C VAL A 97 -13.49 11.07 5.52
N LEU A 98 -13.66 9.88 4.94
CA LEU A 98 -14.95 9.20 4.92
C LEU A 98 -15.34 8.64 6.30
N PHE A 99 -14.35 8.22 7.11
CA PHE A 99 -14.58 7.85 8.50
C PHE A 99 -15.16 9.01 9.29
N ALA A 100 -14.55 10.21 9.17
CA ALA A 100 -15.04 11.43 9.78
C ALA A 100 -16.43 11.84 9.24
N ALA A 101 -16.62 11.76 7.92
CA ALA A 101 -17.90 12.05 7.29
C ALA A 101 -19.04 11.18 7.84
N GLY A 102 -18.77 9.92 8.19
CA GLY A 102 -19.76 9.04 8.82
C GLY A 102 -20.33 9.52 10.16
N PHE A 103 -19.71 10.50 10.82
CA PHE A 103 -20.24 11.13 12.04
C PHE A 103 -21.04 12.40 11.77
N VAL A 104 -20.94 12.96 10.56
CA VAL A 104 -21.55 14.25 10.20
C VAL A 104 -22.68 14.08 9.18
N VAL A 105 -22.69 12.98 8.41
CA VAL A 105 -23.74 12.68 7.42
C VAL A 105 -25.08 12.56 8.14
N PRO A 106 -26.06 13.43 7.83
CA PRO A 106 -27.42 13.30 8.35
C PRO A 106 -28.09 12.08 7.70
N GLY A 107 -28.75 11.26 8.51
CA GLY A 107 -29.48 10.08 8.03
C GLY A 107 -29.52 8.96 9.06
N GLY A 108 -30.19 7.86 8.72
CA GLY A 108 -30.27 6.67 9.57
C GLY A 108 -28.96 5.88 9.64
N VAL A 109 -29.00 4.75 10.34
CA VAL A 109 -27.81 3.92 10.65
C VAL A 109 -27.01 3.49 9.41
N TYR A 110 -27.69 3.17 8.31
CA TYR A 110 -27.04 2.79 7.05
C TYR A 110 -26.37 3.97 6.34
N ALA A 111 -26.93 5.18 6.43
CA ALA A 111 -26.33 6.38 5.85
C ALA A 111 -25.03 6.75 6.59
N ALA A 112 -24.99 6.56 7.90
CA ALA A 112 -23.78 6.73 8.70
C ALA A 112 -22.74 5.61 8.48
N ALA A 113 -23.20 4.38 8.18
CA ALA A 113 -22.33 3.24 7.91
C ALA A 113 -21.67 3.29 6.51
N ALA A 114 -22.41 3.72 5.49
CA ALA A 114 -21.97 3.77 4.10
C ALA A 114 -20.59 4.44 3.88
N PRO A 115 -20.32 5.67 4.39
CA PRO A 115 -19.03 6.31 4.18
C PRO A 115 -17.89 5.56 4.89
N ARG A 116 -18.13 4.95 6.06
CA ARG A 116 -17.11 4.17 6.78
C ARG A 116 -16.75 2.89 6.03
N VAL A 117 -17.74 2.22 5.45
CA VAL A 117 -17.54 1.02 4.60
C VAL A 117 -16.81 1.40 3.31
N LEU A 118 -17.24 2.47 2.65
CA LEU A 118 -16.58 2.99 1.45
C LEU A 118 -15.13 3.39 1.72
N GLY A 119 -14.89 4.10 2.83
CA GLY A 119 -13.54 4.46 3.28
C GLY A 119 -12.68 3.23 3.49
N SER A 120 -13.23 2.15 4.06
CA SER A 120 -12.52 0.89 4.24
C SER A 120 -12.16 0.23 2.91
N ALA A 121 -13.07 0.26 1.94
CA ALA A 121 -12.81 -0.22 0.58
C ALA A 121 -11.71 0.61 -0.11
N LEU A 122 -11.72 1.93 0.03
CA LEU A 122 -10.68 2.80 -0.52
C LEU A 122 -9.32 2.60 0.18
N LEU A 123 -9.31 2.33 1.49
CA LEU A 123 -8.09 1.93 2.20
C LEU A 123 -7.50 0.65 1.61
N VAL A 124 -8.33 -0.39 1.46
CA VAL A 124 -7.91 -1.67 0.87
C VAL A 124 -7.40 -1.46 -0.56
N ALA A 125 -8.13 -0.70 -1.38
CA ALA A 125 -7.73 -0.39 -2.74
C ALA A 125 -6.38 0.36 -2.81
N GLY A 126 -6.18 1.39 -1.98
CA GLY A 126 -4.92 2.13 -1.92
C GLY A 126 -3.73 1.29 -1.43
N VAL A 127 -3.97 0.41 -0.45
CA VAL A 127 -2.97 -0.53 0.06
C VAL A 127 -2.58 -1.55 -1.00
N LEU A 128 -3.57 -2.14 -1.70
CA LEU A 128 -3.32 -3.11 -2.78
C LEU A 128 -2.68 -2.45 -4.00
N HIS A 129 -3.07 -1.22 -4.33
CA HIS A 129 -2.45 -0.43 -5.40
C HIS A 129 -0.96 -0.20 -5.11
N THR A 130 -0.62 0.26 -3.90
CA THR A 130 0.77 0.41 -3.47
C THR A 130 1.54 -0.91 -3.54
N ARG A 131 0.91 -2.01 -3.09
CA ARG A 131 1.52 -3.34 -3.15
C ARG A 131 1.79 -3.78 -4.59
N ALA A 132 0.85 -3.57 -5.51
CA ALA A 132 1.00 -3.91 -6.93
C ALA A 132 2.13 -3.09 -7.57
N TRP A 133 2.20 -1.80 -7.25
CA TRP A 133 3.27 -0.92 -7.68
C TRP A 133 4.65 -1.39 -7.17
N VAL A 134 4.78 -1.65 -5.87
CA VAL A 134 6.05 -2.13 -5.27
C VAL A 134 6.45 -3.48 -5.89
N ARG A 135 5.49 -4.39 -6.09
CA ARG A 135 5.76 -5.68 -6.76
C ARG A 135 6.26 -5.51 -8.19
N GLY A 136 5.63 -4.62 -8.96
CA GLY A 136 6.10 -4.31 -10.31
C GLY A 136 7.53 -3.74 -10.31
N ARG A 137 7.93 -3.04 -9.26
CA ARG A 137 9.27 -2.45 -9.08
C ARG A 137 10.30 -3.41 -8.45
N THR A 138 9.88 -4.55 -7.92
CA THR A 138 10.75 -5.54 -7.24
C THR A 138 10.80 -6.88 -7.96
N ALA A 139 10.11 -7.01 -9.09
CA ALA A 139 10.12 -8.22 -9.90
C ALA A 139 11.52 -8.44 -10.50
N PRO A 140 12.14 -9.63 -10.30
CA PRO A 140 13.47 -9.95 -10.80
C PRO A 140 13.55 -9.99 -12.34
N ASP A 141 12.41 -10.17 -13.02
CA ASP A 141 12.35 -10.29 -14.48
C ASP A 141 12.17 -8.96 -15.20
N ARG A 142 12.15 -7.83 -14.48
CA ARG A 142 12.19 -6.51 -15.10
C ARG A 142 13.64 -6.07 -15.26
N PRO A 143 14.09 -5.70 -16.48
CA PRO A 143 15.40 -5.11 -16.68
C PRO A 143 15.42 -3.74 -16.00
N TYR A 144 15.84 -3.73 -14.74
CA TYR A 144 16.10 -2.53 -13.94
C TYR A 144 17.40 -1.83 -14.34
N ALA A 145 17.72 -1.87 -15.64
CA ALA A 145 18.99 -1.44 -16.20
C ALA A 145 18.93 -0.05 -16.87
N ALA A 146 17.75 0.52 -17.13
CA ALA A 146 17.66 1.72 -17.98
C ALA A 146 17.55 3.07 -17.23
N ASP A 147 16.93 3.12 -16.04
CA ASP A 147 16.59 4.41 -15.39
C ASP A 147 17.45 4.73 -14.14
N ARG A 148 18.50 3.96 -13.84
CA ARG A 148 19.39 4.23 -12.69
C ARG A 148 20.62 5.08 -13.01
N TYR A 149 20.80 5.43 -14.27
CA TYR A 149 21.84 6.33 -14.72
C TYR A 149 21.25 7.71 -14.99
N ASP A 150 20.98 8.46 -13.93
CA ASP A 150 21.11 9.92 -14.05
C ASP A 150 22.62 10.19 -14.19
N LEU A 151 23.12 10.07 -15.42
CA LEU A 151 24.54 10.22 -15.82
C LEU A 151 25.13 11.61 -15.53
N VAL A 152 24.37 12.49 -14.87
CA VAL A 152 24.72 13.89 -14.64
C VAL A 152 24.98 14.19 -13.16
N SER A 153 24.54 13.35 -12.22
CA SER A 153 24.54 13.71 -10.79
C SER A 153 25.23 12.68 -9.88
N GLY A 154 26.53 12.43 -10.11
CA GLY A 154 27.47 11.94 -9.09
C GLY A 154 26.92 10.96 -8.05
N GLY A 155 26.41 9.81 -8.50
CA GLY A 155 25.81 8.81 -7.63
C GLY A 155 26.81 8.22 -6.63
N ASP A 156 26.37 8.04 -5.39
CA ASP A 156 27.13 7.47 -4.28
C ASP A 156 27.63 6.05 -4.60
N THR A 157 28.95 5.91 -4.77
CA THR A 157 29.64 4.67 -5.13
C THR A 157 29.58 3.60 -4.03
N SER A 158 29.15 3.97 -2.82
CA SER A 158 28.98 3.03 -1.71
C SER A 158 27.63 2.32 -1.68
N SER A 159 26.71 2.66 -2.59
CA SER A 159 25.39 2.04 -2.66
C SER A 159 25.50 0.56 -3.09
N PRO A 160 24.95 -0.39 -2.33
CA PRO A 160 24.87 -1.80 -2.74
C PRO A 160 23.95 -2.03 -3.95
N LEU A 161 23.29 -0.96 -4.44
CA LEU A 161 22.46 -0.91 -5.64
C LEU A 161 23.17 -0.23 -6.83
N ALA A 162 24.40 0.26 -6.63
CA ALA A 162 25.27 0.67 -7.72
C ALA A 162 25.65 -0.61 -8.48
N ALA A 163 25.13 -0.75 -9.70
CA ALA A 163 25.60 -1.78 -10.60
C ALA A 163 27.12 -1.58 -10.73
N GLN A 164 27.92 -2.55 -10.28
CA GLN A 164 29.33 -2.55 -10.64
C GLN A 164 29.38 -2.61 -12.16
N PRO A 165 30.00 -1.63 -12.83
CA PRO A 165 30.15 -1.68 -14.27
C PRO A 165 30.79 -3.00 -14.63
N THR A 166 30.10 -3.80 -15.44
CA THR A 166 30.68 -5.02 -15.97
C THR A 166 31.64 -4.64 -17.09
N ALA A 167 32.64 -5.47 -17.38
CA ALA A 167 33.59 -5.18 -18.46
C ALA A 167 32.88 -4.96 -19.82
N ASP A 168 31.69 -5.55 -19.97
CA ASP A 168 30.85 -5.44 -21.16
C ASP A 168 30.22 -4.04 -21.32
N ASP A 169 29.99 -3.30 -20.22
CA ASP A 169 29.44 -1.94 -20.24
C ASP A 169 30.46 -0.91 -20.77
N TRP A 170 31.76 -1.25 -20.71
CA TRP A 170 32.86 -0.43 -21.23
C TRP A 170 33.35 -0.89 -22.61
N ASN A 171 32.61 -1.79 -23.27
CA ASN A 171 33.00 -2.23 -24.59
C ASN A 171 32.82 -1.09 -25.60
N ALA A 172 33.91 -0.38 -25.88
CA ALA A 172 33.97 0.74 -26.83
C ALA A 172 33.44 0.36 -28.22
N ALA A 173 33.48 -0.93 -28.57
CA ALA A 173 32.89 -1.50 -29.78
C ALA A 173 31.40 -1.18 -29.99
N GLN A 174 30.64 -1.04 -28.89
CA GLN A 174 29.21 -0.75 -28.96
C GLN A 174 28.92 0.69 -29.42
N TRP A 175 29.87 1.59 -29.19
CA TRP A 175 29.72 3.03 -29.45
C TRP A 175 30.50 3.48 -30.68
N ASP A 176 31.57 2.77 -31.03
CA ASP A 176 32.35 3.02 -32.23
C ASP A 176 32.74 1.69 -32.92
N PRO A 177 32.00 1.28 -33.97
CA PRO A 177 32.26 0.03 -34.69
C PRO A 177 33.60 0.05 -35.45
N ASP A 178 34.26 1.19 -35.60
CA ASP A 178 35.60 1.26 -36.19
C ASP A 178 36.71 0.85 -35.21
N VAL A 179 36.44 0.88 -33.90
CA VAL A 179 37.38 0.41 -32.86
C VAL A 179 37.60 -1.10 -32.98
N ASP A 180 36.54 -1.88 -33.20
CA ASP A 180 36.65 -3.33 -33.42
C ASP A 180 37.48 -3.65 -34.66
N ARG A 181 37.26 -2.93 -35.76
CA ARG A 181 38.07 -3.11 -36.98
C ARG A 181 39.54 -2.80 -36.74
N GLN A 182 39.85 -1.83 -35.87
CA GLN A 182 41.23 -1.50 -35.52
C GLN A 182 41.87 -2.55 -34.61
N ILE A 183 41.11 -3.12 -33.66
CA ILE A 183 41.58 -4.22 -32.79
C ILE A 183 41.88 -5.46 -33.64
N GLU A 184 40.96 -5.84 -34.55
CA GLU A 184 41.13 -6.98 -35.47
C GLU A 184 42.36 -6.79 -36.38
N ARG A 185 42.53 -5.58 -36.93
CA ARG A 185 43.70 -5.23 -37.77
C ARG A 185 45.03 -5.31 -37.02
N ARG A 186 45.05 -5.01 -35.71
CA ARG A 186 46.25 -5.16 -34.88
C ARG A 186 46.53 -6.61 -34.54
N ARG A 187 45.47 -7.41 -34.31
CA ARG A 187 45.57 -8.83 -33.98
C ARG A 187 46.08 -9.69 -35.13
N HIS A 188 45.80 -9.29 -36.38
CA HIS A 188 46.32 -9.95 -37.59
C HIS A 188 47.69 -9.44 -38.06
N ARG A 189 48.30 -8.48 -37.35
CA ARG A 189 49.65 -7.96 -37.64
C ARG A 189 50.72 -8.41 -36.65
N GLY A 190 50.35 -9.18 -35.63
CA GLY A 190 51.27 -9.90 -34.74
C GLY A 190 51.27 -11.38 -35.07
#